data_AF-A0A7W0M8Q6-F1
#
_entry.id   AF-A0A7W0M8Q6-F1
#
_cell.length_a   1.000
_cell.length_b   1.000
_cell.length_c   1.000
_cell.angle_alpha   90.00
_cell.angle_beta   90.00
_cell.angle_gamma   90.00
#
_symmetry.space_group_name_H-M   'P 1'
#
loop_
_entity.id
_entity.type
_entity.pdbx_description
1 polymer ?
#
loop_
_entity_poly.entity_id
_entity_poly.type
_entity_poly.pdbx_seq_one_letter_code
_entity_poly.pdbx_strand_id
1 'polypeptide(L)'
;MLRPNGQLFELPPNYRWEVTRRHCYYLALREDALRHRRRERLPPLMTFATRTASLILAGIGVADALPDPATPYDELTGSVQPVTLRSLATLLLNTLPERELELVGHLFRSVVLPDNAIDGDDEHETLRRTEVMTQLDQVQIAALDSLPLTPLFHIHLGASGRTVTSDVERLLSEWRRRLGLPERRVPVQRLGDYLRVWDLREGWTGSGYDRAAELSLTEIARQLKASRSTVFSRYAEAFRMVTGHPFSPARWFQTFGLYKLNKWLSPSADCVTAPRRRTGDISSRPVPEGILAPPSKEGHRTGFIESLTAIGGKDEREVADLGMDLEDLTRRGFSDAAIAAELELEESDVVWLRERLCEF
;
A
#
# COMPACT_ATOMS: atom_id res chain seq x y z
N MET A 1 -2.71 -4.20 5.69
CA MET A 1 -1.28 -3.85 5.91
C MET A 1 -0.69 -3.10 4.72
N LEU A 2 -0.29 -1.83 4.94
CA LEU A 2 0.32 -0.98 3.91
C LEU A 2 1.84 -1.05 3.95
N ARG A 3 2.47 -0.75 2.82
CA ARG A 3 3.93 -0.73 2.70
C ARG A 3 4.51 0.43 3.52
N PRO A 4 5.61 0.26 4.28
CA PRO A 4 6.28 1.36 4.93
C PRO A 4 6.72 2.43 3.93
N ASN A 5 6.62 3.70 4.33
CA ASN A 5 7.01 4.83 3.48
C ASN A 5 8.47 4.69 3.03
N GLY A 6 8.69 4.92 1.73
CA GLY A 6 10.02 4.96 1.12
C GLY A 6 10.65 3.61 0.79
N GLN A 7 10.05 2.49 1.21
CA GLN A 7 10.63 1.16 0.99
C GLN A 7 10.80 0.80 -0.50
N LEU A 8 9.87 1.24 -1.37
CA LEU A 8 10.02 1.06 -2.82
C LEU A 8 11.28 1.72 -3.39
N PHE A 9 11.78 2.79 -2.77
CA PHE A 9 12.98 3.49 -3.24
C PHE A 9 14.28 2.72 -2.95
N GLU A 10 14.22 1.64 -2.16
CA GLU A 10 15.32 0.68 -2.00
C GLU A 10 15.48 -0.22 -3.23
N LEU A 11 14.43 -0.37 -4.05
CA LEU A 11 14.43 -1.24 -5.20
C LEU A 11 14.78 -0.48 -6.50
N PRO A 12 15.47 -1.14 -7.45
CA PRO A 12 15.60 -0.62 -8.81
C PRO A 12 14.22 -0.41 -9.46
N PRO A 13 14.07 0.57 -10.37
CA PRO A 13 12.77 0.93 -10.95
C PRO A 13 11.96 -0.24 -11.52
N ASN A 14 12.60 -1.14 -12.27
CA ASN A 14 11.93 -2.33 -12.82
C ASN A 14 11.35 -3.23 -11.73
N TYR A 15 12.07 -3.43 -10.63
CA TYR A 15 11.60 -4.23 -9.51
C TYR A 15 10.51 -3.53 -8.68
N ARG A 16 10.44 -2.20 -8.66
CA ARG A 16 9.34 -1.47 -8.01
C ARG A 16 7.99 -1.84 -8.61
N TRP A 17 7.95 -1.93 -9.95
CA TRP A 17 6.77 -2.40 -10.64
C TRP A 17 6.48 -3.87 -10.35
N GLU A 18 7.49 -4.73 -10.48
CA GLU A 18 7.33 -6.17 -10.22
C GLU A 18 6.76 -6.47 -8.82
N VAL A 19 7.24 -5.79 -7.78
CA VAL A 19 6.70 -5.99 -6.42
C VAL A 19 5.32 -5.36 -6.22
N THR A 20 5.02 -4.29 -6.95
CA THR A 20 3.73 -3.58 -6.84
C THR A 20 2.62 -4.35 -7.53
N ARG A 21 2.86 -4.86 -8.74
CA ARG A 21 1.86 -5.66 -9.48
C ARG A 21 1.53 -7.00 -8.81
N ARG A 22 2.44 -7.50 -7.94
CA ARG A 22 2.23 -8.67 -7.06
C ARG A 22 1.53 -8.33 -5.74
N HIS A 23 1.32 -7.06 -5.41
CA HIS A 23 0.66 -6.73 -4.15
C HIS A 23 -0.84 -7.07 -4.22
N CYS A 24 -1.38 -7.80 -3.23
CA CYS A 24 -2.78 -8.19 -3.21
C CYS A 24 -3.75 -7.00 -3.35
N TYR A 25 -3.51 -5.90 -2.63
CA TYR A 25 -4.28 -4.66 -2.77
C TYR A 25 -4.24 -4.07 -4.17
N TYR A 26 -3.12 -4.17 -4.88
CA TYR A 26 -3.06 -3.72 -6.26
C TYR A 26 -4.09 -4.48 -7.10
N LEU A 27 -4.08 -5.81 -7.01
CA LEU A 27 -4.97 -6.66 -7.79
C LEU A 27 -6.43 -6.50 -7.38
N ALA A 28 -6.71 -6.42 -6.07
CA ALA A 28 -8.07 -6.34 -5.54
C ALA A 28 -8.74 -4.98 -5.80
N LEU A 29 -7.98 -3.88 -5.71
CA LEU A 29 -8.53 -2.53 -5.66
C LEU A 29 -8.34 -1.73 -6.95
N ARG A 30 -7.60 -2.28 -7.94
CA ARG A 30 -7.29 -1.59 -9.20
C ARG A 30 -8.53 -1.14 -9.95
N GLU A 31 -9.50 -2.03 -10.17
CA GLU A 31 -10.69 -1.70 -10.95
C GLU A 31 -11.53 -0.61 -10.28
N ASP A 32 -11.75 -0.72 -8.97
CA ASP A 32 -12.47 0.30 -8.23
C ASP A 32 -11.75 1.66 -8.22
N ALA A 33 -10.43 1.66 -8.09
CA ALA A 33 -9.65 2.88 -8.23
C ALA A 33 -9.71 3.47 -9.65
N LEU A 34 -9.75 2.63 -10.70
CA LEU A 34 -9.95 3.08 -12.08
C LEU A 34 -11.32 3.74 -12.26
N ARG A 35 -12.40 3.14 -11.73
CA ARG A 35 -13.74 3.72 -11.75
C ARG A 35 -13.80 5.08 -11.08
N HIS A 36 -13.14 5.23 -9.92
CA HIS A 36 -13.00 6.51 -9.23
C HIS A 36 -12.29 7.56 -10.11
N ARG A 37 -11.17 7.19 -10.72
CA ARG A 37 -10.37 8.11 -11.56
C ARG A 37 -11.12 8.55 -12.82
N ARG A 38 -11.93 7.66 -13.40
CA ARG A 38 -12.82 7.95 -14.53
C ARG A 38 -14.06 8.76 -14.15
N ARG A 39 -14.28 9.00 -12.84
CA ARG A 39 -15.46 9.69 -12.30
C ARG A 39 -16.76 9.02 -12.74
N GLU A 40 -16.79 7.70 -12.74
CA GLU A 40 -18.00 6.94 -13.04
C GLU A 40 -19.10 7.27 -12.02
N ARG A 41 -20.34 7.40 -12.51
CA ARG A 41 -21.50 7.69 -11.64
C ARG A 41 -21.91 6.41 -10.93
N LEU A 42 -21.64 6.34 -9.63
CA LEU A 42 -21.93 5.18 -8.79
C LEU A 42 -22.82 5.59 -7.60
N PRO A 43 -23.56 4.64 -6.99
CA PRO A 43 -24.24 4.88 -5.72
C PRO A 43 -23.29 5.45 -4.64
N PRO A 44 -23.78 6.18 -3.63
CA PRO A 44 -22.93 6.83 -2.62
C PRO A 44 -21.95 5.88 -1.92
N LEU A 45 -22.41 4.68 -1.54
CA LEU A 45 -21.56 3.68 -0.89
C LEU A 45 -20.43 3.19 -1.81
N MET A 46 -20.72 2.94 -3.08
CA MET A 46 -19.73 2.53 -4.08
C MET A 46 -18.77 3.68 -4.42
N THR A 47 -19.24 4.92 -4.42
CA THR A 47 -18.39 6.11 -4.58
C THR A 47 -17.38 6.21 -3.43
N PHE A 48 -17.82 5.95 -2.19
CA PHE A 48 -16.92 5.88 -1.05
C PHE A 48 -15.92 4.74 -1.18
N ALA A 49 -16.36 3.53 -1.53
CA ALA A 49 -15.49 2.37 -1.69
C ALA A 49 -14.41 2.59 -2.77
N THR A 50 -14.80 3.06 -3.96
CA THR A 50 -13.88 3.35 -5.07
C THR A 50 -12.89 4.47 -4.75
N ARG A 51 -13.30 5.48 -3.97
CA ARG A 51 -12.38 6.50 -3.44
C ARG A 51 -11.38 5.89 -2.45
N THR A 52 -11.85 5.06 -1.52
CA THR A 52 -11.00 4.37 -0.54
C THR A 52 -10.00 3.44 -1.23
N ALA A 53 -10.42 2.70 -2.26
CA ALA A 53 -9.54 1.90 -3.11
C ALA A 53 -8.37 2.74 -3.66
N SER A 54 -8.66 3.92 -4.22
CA SER A 54 -7.61 4.82 -4.72
C SER A 54 -6.66 5.32 -3.63
N LEU A 55 -7.14 5.52 -2.40
CA LEU A 55 -6.31 5.95 -1.26
C LEU A 55 -5.41 4.82 -0.76
N ILE A 56 -5.92 3.59 -0.68
CA ILE A 56 -5.14 2.40 -0.31
C ILE A 56 -4.05 2.14 -1.35
N LEU A 57 -4.37 2.26 -2.65
CA LEU A 57 -3.37 2.12 -3.72
C LEU A 57 -2.28 3.19 -3.62
N ALA A 58 -2.63 4.43 -3.31
CA ALA A 58 -1.65 5.48 -3.05
C ALA A 58 -0.74 5.10 -1.85
N GLY A 59 -1.31 4.51 -0.79
CA GLY A 59 -0.58 4.02 0.38
C GLY A 59 0.43 2.91 0.10
N ILE A 60 0.30 2.15 -1.00
CA ILE A 60 1.32 1.19 -1.45
C ILE A 60 2.25 1.76 -2.54
N GLY A 61 2.14 3.05 -2.85
CA GLY A 61 2.99 3.75 -3.81
C GLY A 61 2.42 3.86 -5.24
N VAL A 62 1.09 3.76 -5.41
CA VAL A 62 0.43 3.82 -6.72
C VAL A 62 -0.50 5.03 -6.82
N ALA A 63 0.01 6.15 -7.32
CA ALA A 63 -0.71 7.42 -7.38
C ALA A 63 -1.37 7.72 -8.75
N ASP A 64 -0.67 7.49 -9.86
CA ASP A 64 -1.00 8.13 -11.14
C ASP A 64 -1.64 7.19 -12.18
N ALA A 65 -0.85 6.33 -12.81
CA ALA A 65 -1.34 5.32 -13.74
C ALA A 65 -1.66 4.02 -12.99
N LEU A 66 -2.66 3.29 -13.48
CA LEU A 66 -2.97 1.92 -13.06
C LEU A 66 -2.80 0.98 -14.25
N PRO A 67 -1.56 0.66 -14.64
CA PRO A 67 -1.29 -0.28 -15.74
C PRO A 67 -2.00 -1.61 -15.51
N ASP A 68 -2.21 -2.39 -16.56
CA ASP A 68 -2.61 -3.79 -16.36
C ASP A 68 -1.48 -4.52 -15.62
N PRO A 69 -1.74 -5.36 -14.59
CA PRO A 69 -0.70 -6.15 -13.95
C PRO A 69 0.11 -7.00 -14.94
N ALA A 70 -0.46 -7.39 -16.09
CA ALA A 70 0.24 -8.09 -17.17
C ALA A 70 1.26 -7.22 -17.93
N THR A 71 1.15 -5.89 -17.83
CA THR A 71 2.03 -4.95 -18.55
C THR A 71 3.47 -5.13 -18.08
N PRO A 72 4.43 -5.47 -18.96
CA PRO A 72 5.83 -5.55 -18.57
C PRO A 72 6.38 -4.15 -18.27
N TYR A 73 7.45 -4.08 -17.47
CA TYR A 73 8.05 -2.80 -17.08
C TYR A 73 8.49 -1.96 -18.30
N ASP A 74 9.02 -2.60 -19.34
CA ASP A 74 9.56 -1.91 -20.52
C ASP A 74 8.47 -1.19 -21.34
N GLU A 75 7.20 -1.57 -21.16
CA GLU A 75 6.03 -0.92 -21.77
C GLU A 75 5.44 0.18 -20.90
N LEU A 76 5.90 0.32 -19.64
CA LEU A 76 5.53 1.45 -18.80
C LEU A 76 6.25 2.69 -19.33
N THR A 77 5.52 3.56 -20.02
CA THR A 77 6.05 4.78 -20.60
C THR A 77 6.70 5.66 -19.52
N GLY A 78 8.03 5.81 -19.60
CA GLY A 78 8.81 6.80 -18.87
C GLY A 78 9.49 6.27 -17.61
N SER A 79 10.82 6.20 -17.64
CA SER A 79 11.66 6.11 -16.43
C SER A 79 11.51 7.32 -15.51
N VAL A 80 10.90 8.40 -16.03
CA VAL A 80 10.53 9.63 -15.33
C VAL A 80 9.04 9.79 -15.49
N GLN A 81 8.29 9.64 -14.39
CA GLN A 81 6.88 10.00 -14.38
C GLN A 81 6.77 11.51 -14.11
N PRO A 82 5.95 12.25 -14.87
CA PRO A 82 5.71 13.65 -14.58
C PRO A 82 5.07 13.75 -13.20
N VAL A 83 5.63 14.59 -12.33
CA VAL A 83 4.99 14.89 -11.04
C VAL A 83 3.76 15.75 -11.34
N THR A 84 2.57 15.21 -11.06
CA THR A 84 1.33 15.97 -11.25
C THR A 84 1.15 17.00 -10.13
N LEU A 85 0.43 18.10 -10.40
CA LEU A 85 0.04 19.07 -9.36
C LEU A 85 -0.74 18.40 -8.22
N ARG A 86 -1.53 17.36 -8.52
CA ARG A 86 -2.24 16.57 -7.51
C ARG A 86 -1.26 15.81 -6.61
N SER A 87 -0.20 15.25 -7.19
CA SER A 87 0.86 14.55 -6.45
C SER A 87 1.60 15.52 -5.52
N LEU A 88 1.89 16.74 -5.98
CA LEU A 88 2.47 17.80 -5.14
C LEU A 88 1.52 18.22 -4.01
N ALA A 89 0.24 18.47 -4.29
CA ALA A 89 -0.74 18.82 -3.26
C ALA A 89 -0.92 17.71 -2.23
N THR A 90 -0.95 16.45 -2.68
CA THR A 90 -1.03 15.28 -1.81
C THR A 90 0.23 15.13 -0.97
N LEU A 91 1.39 15.45 -1.52
CA LEU A 91 2.64 15.49 -0.76
C LEU A 91 2.55 16.53 0.35
N LEU A 92 2.16 17.77 0.04
CA LEU A 92 2.01 18.84 1.02
C LEU A 92 1.05 18.43 2.15
N LEU A 93 -0.13 17.89 1.81
CA LEU A 93 -1.13 17.41 2.77
C LEU A 93 -0.62 16.31 3.71
N ASN A 94 0.31 15.48 3.24
CA ASN A 94 0.85 14.38 4.04
C ASN A 94 2.11 14.76 4.83
N THR A 95 2.85 15.79 4.41
CA THR A 95 4.14 16.15 5.02
C THR A 95 4.07 17.35 5.95
N LEU A 96 3.19 18.32 5.67
CA LEU A 96 3.11 19.53 6.47
C LEU A 96 2.27 19.28 7.73
N PRO A 97 2.69 19.79 8.90
CA PRO A 97 1.83 19.78 10.07
C PRO A 97 0.60 20.68 9.87
N GLU A 98 -0.42 20.46 10.69
CA GLU A 98 -1.76 21.06 10.53
C GLU A 98 -1.74 22.59 10.51
N ARG A 99 -0.90 23.21 11.36
CA ARG A 99 -0.75 24.67 11.43
C ARG A 99 -0.14 25.24 10.15
N GLU A 100 0.89 24.59 9.62
CA GLU A 100 1.56 24.98 8.39
C GLU A 100 0.65 24.75 7.18
N LEU A 101 -0.16 23.68 7.19
CA LEU A 101 -1.20 23.44 6.18
C LEU A 101 -2.27 24.53 6.18
N GLU A 102 -2.73 24.96 7.35
CA GLU A 102 -3.69 26.06 7.48
C GLU A 102 -3.11 27.35 6.89
N LEU A 103 -1.85 27.67 7.21
CA LEU A 103 -1.17 28.85 6.66
C LEU A 103 -1.03 28.79 5.14
N VAL A 104 -0.53 27.66 4.59
CA VAL A 104 -0.41 27.47 3.14
C VAL A 104 -1.79 27.53 2.46
N GLY A 105 -2.81 26.95 3.11
CA GLY A 105 -4.20 27.03 2.67
C GLY A 105 -4.72 28.47 2.62
N HIS A 106 -4.40 29.29 3.61
CA HIS A 106 -4.74 30.72 3.62
C HIS A 106 -4.06 31.49 2.49
N LEU A 107 -2.77 31.24 2.24
CA LEU A 107 -2.04 31.84 1.11
C LEU A 107 -2.62 31.42 -0.24
N PHE A 108 -2.99 30.15 -0.42
CA PHE A 108 -3.66 29.72 -1.65
C PHE A 108 -5.06 30.33 -1.80
N ARG A 109 -5.78 30.49 -0.69
CA ARG A 109 -7.13 31.09 -0.69
C ARG A 109 -7.08 32.58 -1.04
N SER A 110 -6.07 33.33 -0.62
CA SER A 110 -5.94 34.76 -0.93
C SER A 110 -5.71 35.05 -2.41
N VAL A 111 -5.19 34.08 -3.17
CA VAL A 111 -5.07 34.17 -4.64
C VAL A 111 -6.45 34.09 -5.31
N VAL A 112 -7.37 33.29 -4.76
CA VAL A 112 -8.66 32.93 -5.41
C VAL A 112 -9.82 33.81 -4.96
N LEU A 113 -9.81 34.31 -3.73
CA LEU A 113 -10.92 35.08 -3.14
C LEU A 113 -10.56 36.55 -2.91
N PRO A 114 -10.55 37.38 -3.96
CA PRO A 114 -10.62 38.81 -3.77
C PRO A 114 -12.07 39.21 -3.43
N ASP A 115 -12.23 40.08 -2.45
CA ASP A 115 -13.51 40.78 -2.23
C ASP A 115 -13.88 41.71 -3.42
N ASN A 116 -12.95 41.94 -4.37
CA ASN A 116 -13.07 42.88 -5.50
C ASN A 116 -12.52 42.33 -6.84
N ALA A 117 -12.67 41.04 -7.17
CA ALA A 117 -12.28 40.56 -8.52
C ALA A 117 -13.09 41.27 -9.60
N ILE A 118 -12.40 41.91 -10.55
CA ILE A 118 -12.98 42.27 -11.84
C ILE A 118 -12.70 41.09 -12.78
N ASP A 119 -13.76 40.47 -13.31
CA ASP A 119 -13.63 39.39 -14.30
C ASP A 119 -12.85 39.88 -15.52
N GLY A 120 -11.79 39.16 -15.89
CA GLY A 120 -10.95 39.44 -17.07
C GLY A 120 -9.72 40.34 -16.83
N ASP A 121 -9.40 40.65 -15.57
CA ASP A 121 -8.21 41.43 -15.21
C ASP A 121 -6.98 40.54 -14.93
N ASP A 122 -6.35 40.07 -16.02
CA ASP A 122 -5.17 39.18 -15.98
C ASP A 122 -3.96 39.85 -15.28
N GLU A 123 -3.84 41.18 -15.35
CA GLU A 123 -2.75 41.93 -14.73
C GLU A 123 -2.89 41.92 -13.20
N HIS A 124 -4.08 42.23 -12.67
CA HIS A 124 -4.32 42.14 -11.23
C HIS A 124 -4.20 40.70 -10.71
N GLU A 125 -4.60 39.69 -11.50
CA GLU A 125 -4.33 38.29 -11.13
C GLU A 125 -2.83 37.99 -11.01
N THR A 126 -2.04 38.43 -11.99
CA THR A 126 -0.58 38.21 -12.01
C THR A 126 0.12 38.92 -10.86
N LEU A 127 -0.25 40.17 -10.58
CA LEU A 127 0.27 40.94 -9.45
C LEU A 127 -0.02 40.24 -8.12
N ARG A 128 -1.26 39.78 -7.90
CA ARG A 128 -1.65 39.06 -6.69
C ARG A 128 -0.88 37.76 -6.49
N ARG A 129 -0.70 36.98 -7.56
CA ARG A 129 0.14 35.76 -7.49
C ARG A 129 1.57 36.11 -7.07
N THR A 130 2.13 37.20 -7.60
CA THR A 130 3.47 37.68 -7.24
C THR A 130 3.56 38.13 -5.78
N GLU A 131 2.54 38.83 -5.27
CA GLU A 131 2.46 39.23 -3.86
C GLU A 131 2.39 38.01 -2.94
N VAL A 132 1.54 37.03 -3.25
CA VAL A 132 1.43 35.79 -2.46
C VAL A 132 2.73 34.97 -2.51
N MET A 133 3.40 34.91 -3.66
CA MET A 133 4.72 34.26 -3.74
C MET A 133 5.76 34.98 -2.87
N THR A 134 5.70 36.31 -2.81
CA THR A 134 6.59 37.12 -1.95
C THR A 134 6.26 36.89 -0.47
N GLN A 135 4.98 36.79 -0.11
CA GLN A 135 4.56 36.45 1.25
C GLN A 135 5.03 35.04 1.62
N LEU A 136 4.90 34.06 0.72
CA LEU A 136 5.37 32.69 0.94
C LEU A 136 6.88 32.65 1.16
N ASP A 137 7.67 33.41 0.39
CA ASP A 137 9.13 33.51 0.53
C ASP A 137 9.54 34.14 1.88
N GLN A 138 8.74 35.06 2.41
CA GLN A 138 8.99 35.69 3.72
C GLN A 138 8.60 34.80 4.91
N VAL A 139 7.78 33.78 4.68
CA VAL A 139 7.31 32.88 5.73
C VAL A 139 8.41 31.87 6.08
N GLN A 140 9.05 32.09 7.22
CA GLN A 140 10.08 31.18 7.75
C GLN A 140 9.45 29.98 8.45
N ILE A 141 9.05 28.98 7.66
CA ILE A 141 8.51 27.71 8.16
C ILE A 141 9.50 26.60 7.87
N ALA A 142 10.10 26.06 8.94
CA ALA A 142 11.07 24.97 8.84
C ALA A 142 10.54 23.73 8.09
N ALA A 143 9.22 23.49 8.12
CA ALA A 143 8.59 22.40 7.37
C ALA A 143 8.57 22.64 5.84
N LEU A 144 8.39 23.89 5.39
CA LEU A 144 8.44 24.27 3.98
C LEU A 144 9.88 24.27 3.44
N ASP A 145 10.84 24.55 4.31
CA ASP A 145 12.28 24.46 4.02
C ASP A 145 12.84 23.04 4.14
N SER A 146 12.02 22.08 4.58
CA SER A 146 12.43 20.69 4.75
C SER A 146 12.31 19.91 3.43
N LEU A 147 13.22 18.97 3.21
CA LEU A 147 13.07 18.05 2.09
C LEU A 147 11.90 17.10 2.39
N PRO A 148 10.97 16.90 1.43
CA PRO A 148 9.90 15.94 1.61
C PRO A 148 10.46 14.52 1.82
N LEU A 149 9.67 13.67 2.46
CA LEU A 149 10.01 12.25 2.62
C LEU A 149 10.17 11.55 1.27
N THR A 150 9.51 12.02 0.21
CA THR A 150 9.71 11.49 -1.15
C THR A 150 10.73 12.37 -1.88
N PRO A 151 11.81 11.81 -2.45
CA PRO A 151 12.80 12.62 -3.15
C PRO A 151 12.17 13.25 -4.40
N LEU A 152 12.11 14.58 -4.42
CA LEU A 152 11.76 15.38 -5.59
C LEU A 152 13.05 16.02 -6.12
N PHE A 153 13.29 15.86 -7.42
CA PHE A 153 14.47 16.41 -8.08
C PHE A 153 14.07 17.52 -9.03
N HIS A 154 14.74 18.67 -8.90
CA HIS A 154 14.74 19.68 -9.95
C HIS A 154 15.91 19.40 -10.91
N ILE A 155 15.60 19.15 -12.18
CA ILE A 155 16.63 18.90 -13.19
C ILE A 155 16.96 20.23 -13.86
N HIS A 156 18.21 20.68 -13.69
CA HIS A 156 18.70 21.85 -14.43
C HIS A 156 18.84 21.50 -15.91
N LEU A 157 18.06 22.16 -16.79
CA LEU A 157 18.00 21.81 -18.22
C LEU A 157 19.34 21.97 -18.96
N GLY A 158 20.23 22.82 -18.45
CA GLY A 158 21.60 22.98 -18.99
C GLY A 158 22.61 21.93 -18.52
N ALA A 159 22.24 21.02 -17.60
CA ALA A 159 23.15 20.00 -17.10
C ALA A 159 23.23 18.81 -18.06
N SER A 160 24.43 18.20 -18.18
CA SER A 160 24.59 16.98 -18.99
C SER A 160 23.87 15.80 -18.34
N GLY A 161 23.41 14.82 -19.14
CA GLY A 161 22.76 13.62 -18.61
C GLY A 161 23.62 12.86 -17.59
N ARG A 162 24.95 12.81 -17.78
CA ARG A 162 25.88 12.21 -16.80
C ARG A 162 25.92 12.98 -15.48
N THR A 163 25.92 14.31 -15.54
CA THR A 163 25.86 15.20 -14.37
C THR A 163 24.55 14.98 -13.61
N VAL A 164 23.42 14.96 -14.32
CA VAL A 164 22.10 14.71 -13.73
C VAL A 164 22.06 13.36 -13.03
N THR A 165 22.52 12.28 -13.68
CA THR A 165 22.58 10.95 -13.05
C THR A 165 23.44 10.97 -11.79
N SER A 166 24.65 11.56 -11.86
CA SER A 166 25.56 11.65 -10.70
C SER A 166 24.97 12.46 -9.54
N ASP A 167 24.29 13.58 -9.82
CA ASP A 167 23.66 14.41 -8.80
C ASP A 167 22.45 13.73 -8.16
N VAL A 168 21.64 13.04 -8.98
CA VAL A 168 20.51 12.24 -8.48
C VAL A 168 21.03 11.11 -7.58
N GLU A 169 22.07 10.38 -7.98
CA GLU A 169 22.68 9.34 -7.15
C GLU A 169 23.23 9.88 -5.83
N ARG A 170 23.92 11.02 -5.86
CA ARG A 170 24.45 11.69 -4.67
C ARG A 170 23.33 12.12 -3.73
N LEU A 171 22.31 12.82 -4.24
CA LEU A 171 21.16 13.29 -3.45
C LEU A 171 20.35 12.11 -2.88
N LEU A 172 20.20 11.01 -3.62
CA LEU A 172 19.58 9.78 -3.13
C LEU A 172 20.39 9.17 -1.97
N SER A 173 21.72 9.15 -2.05
CA SER A 173 22.57 8.65 -0.97
C SER A 173 22.48 9.54 0.29
N GLU A 174 22.50 10.86 0.12
CA GLU A 174 22.32 11.82 1.22
C GLU A 174 20.94 11.67 1.87
N TRP A 175 19.88 11.57 1.06
CA TRP A 175 18.51 11.36 1.54
C TRP A 175 18.36 10.03 2.32
N ARG A 176 18.90 8.92 1.81
CA ARG A 176 18.90 7.63 2.52
C ARG A 176 19.58 7.73 3.88
N ARG A 177 20.73 8.42 3.95
CA ARG A 177 21.48 8.63 5.19
C ARG A 177 20.66 9.43 6.22
N ARG A 178 19.95 10.47 5.77
CA ARG A 178 19.07 11.28 6.65
C ARG A 178 17.94 10.46 7.27
N LEU A 179 17.39 9.51 6.51
CA LEU A 179 16.33 8.62 7.00
C LEU A 179 16.86 7.43 7.82
N GLY A 180 18.17 7.32 8.02
CA GLY A 180 18.77 6.15 8.66
C GLY A 180 18.54 4.85 7.89
N LEU A 181 18.23 4.93 6.58
CA LEU A 181 18.07 3.77 5.74
C LEU A 181 19.45 3.17 5.49
N PRO A 182 19.68 1.90 5.86
CA PRO A 182 20.99 1.29 5.68
C PRO A 182 21.32 1.23 4.20
N GLU A 183 22.56 1.59 3.83
CA GLU A 183 23.06 1.48 2.47
C GLU A 183 23.31 0.00 2.14
N ARG A 184 22.22 -0.76 2.00
CA ARG A 184 22.26 -2.15 1.60
C ARG A 184 22.41 -2.17 0.08
N ARG A 185 23.57 -2.61 -0.39
CA ARG A 185 23.70 -3.10 -1.77
C ARG A 185 22.83 -4.34 -1.90
N VAL A 186 21.57 -4.14 -2.31
CA VAL A 186 20.71 -5.25 -2.70
C VAL A 186 21.31 -5.84 -3.97
N PRO A 187 21.77 -7.10 -3.96
CA PRO A 187 22.33 -7.71 -5.16
C PRO A 187 21.19 -7.83 -6.17
N VAL A 188 21.17 -6.95 -7.18
CA VAL A 188 20.09 -6.89 -8.19
C VAL A 188 19.88 -8.26 -8.86
N GLN A 189 20.97 -9.03 -9.00
CA GLN A 189 20.95 -10.39 -9.52
C GLN A 189 20.09 -11.36 -8.69
N ARG A 190 20.01 -11.17 -7.36
CA ARG A 190 19.22 -12.04 -6.46
C ARG A 190 17.74 -11.66 -6.39
N LEU A 191 17.37 -10.45 -6.79
CA LEU A 191 15.98 -10.00 -6.73
C LEU A 191 15.08 -10.86 -7.63
N GLY A 192 15.58 -11.25 -8.80
CA GLY A 192 14.89 -12.18 -9.69
C GLY A 192 14.67 -13.56 -9.05
N ASP A 193 15.65 -14.08 -8.31
CA ASP A 193 15.52 -15.35 -7.59
C ASP A 193 14.46 -15.29 -6.48
N TYR A 194 14.40 -14.17 -5.75
CA TYR A 194 13.39 -13.94 -4.71
C TYR A 194 11.99 -13.93 -5.32
N LEU A 195 11.78 -13.12 -6.36
CA LEU A 195 10.49 -13.06 -7.04
C LEU A 195 10.12 -14.36 -7.74
N ARG A 196 11.09 -15.12 -8.26
CA ARG A 196 10.81 -16.44 -8.83
C ARG A 196 10.29 -17.42 -7.79
N VAL A 197 10.88 -17.43 -6.59
CA VAL A 197 10.37 -18.27 -5.48
C VAL A 197 8.97 -17.81 -5.07
N TRP A 198 8.74 -16.50 -4.99
CA TRP A 198 7.41 -15.95 -4.76
C TRP A 198 6.40 -16.41 -5.82
N ASP A 199 6.77 -16.32 -7.10
CA ASP A 199 5.87 -16.65 -8.19
C ASP A 199 5.45 -18.11 -8.16
N LEU A 200 6.40 -19.03 -7.94
CA LEU A 200 6.12 -20.46 -7.78
C LEU A 200 5.31 -20.75 -6.51
N ARG A 201 5.62 -20.06 -5.40
CA ARG A 201 4.97 -20.31 -4.11
C ARG A 201 3.55 -19.78 -4.11
N GLU A 202 3.34 -18.57 -4.60
CA GLU A 202 2.05 -17.89 -4.58
C GLU A 202 1.21 -18.13 -5.83
N GLY A 203 1.74 -18.80 -6.84
CA GLY A 203 1.03 -19.09 -8.09
C GLY A 203 0.85 -17.85 -8.96
N TRP A 204 1.84 -16.95 -8.99
CA TRP A 204 1.79 -15.73 -9.81
C TRP A 204 2.00 -16.08 -11.29
N THR A 205 1.04 -15.70 -12.14
CA THR A 205 1.04 -16.01 -13.58
C THR A 205 1.48 -14.84 -14.46
N GLY A 206 1.80 -13.69 -13.86
CA GLY A 206 2.11 -12.45 -14.57
C GLY A 206 0.95 -11.44 -14.60
N SER A 207 -0.30 -11.88 -14.49
CA SER A 207 -1.46 -10.98 -14.42
C SER A 207 -2.27 -11.14 -13.13
N GLY A 208 -2.04 -12.21 -12.38
CA GLY A 208 -2.75 -12.51 -11.16
C GLY A 208 -2.21 -13.76 -10.48
N TYR A 209 -2.94 -14.18 -9.45
CA TYR A 209 -2.68 -15.41 -8.71
C TYR A 209 -3.63 -16.53 -9.14
N ASP A 210 -3.05 -17.71 -9.35
CA ASP A 210 -3.69 -18.98 -9.67
C ASP A 210 -3.27 -20.05 -8.66
N ARG A 211 -4.27 -20.63 -7.97
CA ARG A 211 -4.05 -21.67 -6.96
C ARG A 211 -3.45 -22.93 -7.54
N ALA A 212 -3.84 -23.31 -8.76
CA ALA A 212 -3.38 -24.53 -9.40
C ALA A 212 -1.88 -24.46 -9.78
N ALA A 213 -1.34 -23.24 -9.86
CA ALA A 213 0.07 -23.00 -10.12
C ALA A 213 0.93 -22.90 -8.85
N GLU A 214 0.33 -22.97 -7.65
CA GLU A 214 1.08 -22.93 -6.39
C GLU A 214 1.88 -24.21 -6.16
N LEU A 215 3.12 -24.05 -5.70
CA LEU A 215 3.98 -25.15 -5.30
C LEU A 215 4.32 -25.09 -3.81
N SER A 216 4.51 -26.27 -3.21
CA SER A 216 5.07 -26.41 -1.87
C SER A 216 6.53 -25.94 -1.82
N LEU A 217 7.02 -25.53 -0.65
CA LEU A 217 8.44 -25.18 -0.49
C LEU A 217 9.38 -26.35 -0.85
N THR A 218 8.92 -27.58 -0.64
CA THR A 218 9.67 -28.80 -0.99
C THR A 218 9.75 -29.01 -2.50
N GLU A 219 8.66 -28.79 -3.23
CA GLU A 219 8.64 -28.89 -4.69
C GLU A 219 9.49 -27.80 -5.33
N ILE A 220 9.41 -26.56 -4.82
CA ILE A 220 10.24 -25.45 -5.26
C ILE A 220 11.72 -25.76 -5.02
N ALA A 221 12.07 -26.30 -3.86
CA ALA A 221 13.43 -26.72 -3.53
C ALA A 221 13.96 -27.77 -4.52
N ARG A 222 13.15 -28.78 -4.84
CA ARG A 222 13.47 -29.80 -5.85
C ARG A 222 13.64 -29.19 -7.25
N GLN A 223 12.71 -28.33 -7.67
CA GLN A 223 12.71 -27.72 -9.01
C GLN A 223 13.89 -26.76 -9.20
N LEU A 224 14.20 -25.94 -8.19
CA LEU A 224 15.30 -24.98 -8.22
C LEU A 224 16.65 -25.58 -7.82
N LYS A 225 16.70 -26.88 -7.49
CA LYS A 225 17.89 -27.58 -6.97
C LYS A 225 18.55 -26.83 -5.80
N ALA A 226 17.73 -26.34 -4.88
CA ALA A 226 18.14 -25.58 -3.69
C ALA A 226 17.63 -26.26 -2.42
N SER A 227 18.24 -25.97 -1.27
CA SER A 227 17.71 -26.49 0.00
C SER A 227 16.37 -25.83 0.34
N ARG A 228 15.50 -26.53 1.07
CA ARG A 228 14.21 -25.97 1.56
C ARG A 228 14.44 -24.69 2.39
N SER A 229 15.48 -24.66 3.23
CA SER A 229 15.85 -23.47 4.01
C SER A 229 16.22 -22.28 3.13
N THR A 230 16.99 -22.50 2.06
CA THR A 230 17.32 -21.45 1.09
C THR A 230 16.07 -20.93 0.38
N VAL A 231 15.16 -21.81 -0.03
CA VAL A 231 13.89 -21.41 -0.66
C VAL A 231 13.05 -20.60 0.32
N PHE A 232 12.90 -21.04 1.57
CA PHE A 232 12.16 -20.31 2.58
C PHE A 232 12.74 -18.91 2.83
N SER A 233 14.06 -18.79 2.96
CA SER A 233 14.72 -17.48 3.11
C SER A 233 14.46 -16.56 1.92
N ARG A 234 14.54 -17.09 0.68
CA ARG A 234 14.22 -16.33 -0.54
C ARG A 234 12.75 -15.89 -0.57
N TYR A 235 11.84 -16.76 -0.15
CA TYR A 235 10.42 -16.46 -0.04
C TYR A 235 10.16 -15.36 1.00
N ALA A 236 10.77 -15.44 2.18
CA ALA A 236 10.63 -14.43 3.23
C ALA A 236 11.13 -13.04 2.78
N GLU A 237 12.25 -13.00 2.04
CA GLU A 237 12.74 -11.76 1.43
C GLU A 237 11.79 -11.23 0.35
N ALA A 238 11.26 -12.10 -0.51
CA ALA A 238 10.28 -11.70 -1.51
C ALA A 238 8.98 -11.16 -0.88
N PHE A 239 8.49 -11.81 0.18
CA PHE A 239 7.36 -11.33 0.98
C PHE A 239 7.62 -9.93 1.53
N ARG A 240 8.82 -9.70 2.09
CA ARG A 240 9.23 -8.38 2.58
C ARG A 240 9.31 -7.34 1.46
N MET A 241 9.79 -7.71 0.28
CA MET A 241 9.82 -6.82 -0.87
C MET A 241 8.42 -6.43 -1.36
N VAL A 242 7.51 -7.41 -1.44
CA VAL A 242 6.14 -7.20 -1.91
C VAL A 242 5.34 -6.39 -0.89
N THR A 243 5.31 -6.80 0.38
CA THR A 243 4.45 -6.20 1.41
C THR A 243 5.08 -5.04 2.17
N GLY A 244 6.40 -5.05 2.28
CA GLY A 244 7.14 -4.17 3.16
C GLY A 244 7.35 -4.62 4.59
N HIS A 245 6.92 -5.82 4.93
CA HIS A 245 6.98 -6.33 6.29
C HIS A 245 7.75 -7.63 6.34
N PRO A 246 8.52 -7.91 7.42
CA PRO A 246 9.11 -9.23 7.58
C PRO A 246 8.02 -10.29 7.61
N PHE A 247 8.32 -11.41 6.96
CA PHE A 247 7.40 -12.54 6.83
C PHE A 247 7.03 -13.10 8.21
N SER A 248 5.74 -13.36 8.37
CA SER A 248 5.20 -14.30 9.35
C SER A 248 3.94 -14.93 8.77
N PRO A 249 3.58 -16.17 9.16
CA PRO A 249 2.34 -16.80 8.71
C PRO A 249 1.10 -15.93 8.96
N ALA A 250 1.01 -15.32 10.15
CA ALA A 250 -0.07 -14.41 10.51
C ALA A 250 -0.17 -13.20 9.56
N ARG A 251 0.96 -12.57 9.21
CA ARG A 251 0.96 -11.43 8.28
C ARG A 251 0.64 -11.87 6.86
N TRP A 252 1.12 -13.03 6.44
CA TRP A 252 0.73 -13.59 5.16
C TRP A 252 -0.77 -13.83 5.09
N PHE A 253 -1.36 -14.40 6.13
CA PHE A 253 -2.80 -14.63 6.19
C PHE A 253 -3.59 -13.32 6.12
N GLN A 254 -3.19 -12.31 6.92
CA GLN A 254 -3.80 -10.98 6.91
C GLN A 254 -3.71 -10.26 5.56
N THR A 255 -2.64 -10.49 4.80
CA THR A 255 -2.37 -9.74 3.57
C THR A 255 -2.87 -10.50 2.34
N PHE A 256 -2.48 -11.76 2.19
CA PHE A 256 -2.77 -12.60 1.01
C PHE A 256 -3.84 -13.66 1.25
N GLY A 257 -3.94 -14.20 2.47
CA GLY A 257 -4.89 -15.27 2.79
C GLY A 257 -6.31 -14.90 2.37
N LEU A 258 -6.79 -13.73 2.82
CA LEU A 258 -8.13 -13.26 2.46
C LEU A 258 -8.32 -12.93 0.99
N TYR A 259 -7.32 -12.31 0.37
CA TYR A 259 -7.41 -12.00 -1.05
C TYR A 259 -7.60 -13.28 -1.86
N LYS A 260 -6.89 -14.34 -1.49
CA LYS A 260 -7.01 -15.66 -2.12
C LYS A 260 -8.35 -16.31 -1.80
N LEU A 261 -8.79 -16.32 -0.55
CA LEU A 261 -10.10 -16.85 -0.15
C LEU A 261 -11.25 -16.10 -0.84
N ASN A 262 -11.27 -14.77 -0.81
CA ASN A 262 -12.36 -13.97 -1.41
C ASN A 262 -12.43 -14.12 -2.93
N LYS A 263 -11.29 -14.19 -3.62
CA LYS A 263 -11.27 -14.41 -5.08
C LYS A 263 -11.88 -15.77 -5.45
N TRP A 264 -11.80 -16.75 -4.55
CA TRP A 264 -12.34 -18.10 -4.78
C TRP A 264 -13.79 -18.23 -4.33
N LEU A 265 -14.16 -17.59 -3.23
CA LEU A 265 -15.53 -17.59 -2.70
C LEU A 265 -16.49 -16.70 -3.52
N SER A 266 -15.99 -15.76 -4.32
CA SER A 266 -16.83 -14.90 -5.19
C SER A 266 -16.16 -14.59 -6.53
N PRO A 267 -16.24 -15.50 -7.52
CA PRO A 267 -15.70 -15.26 -8.87
C PRO A 267 -16.47 -14.20 -9.67
N SER A 268 -17.71 -13.91 -9.29
CA SER A 268 -18.58 -12.91 -9.94
C SER A 268 -18.44 -11.55 -9.25
N ALA A 269 -17.99 -10.57 -10.03
CA ALA A 269 -17.63 -9.22 -9.63
C ALA A 269 -18.81 -8.33 -9.18
N ASP A 270 -19.55 -8.74 -8.14
CA ASP A 270 -20.48 -7.87 -7.41
C ASP A 270 -20.11 -7.86 -5.93
N CYS A 271 -19.56 -6.73 -5.52
CA CYS A 271 -18.93 -6.50 -4.24
C CYS A 271 -19.88 -6.60 -3.03
N VAL A 272 -19.30 -7.08 -1.91
CA VAL A 272 -19.64 -6.78 -0.51
C VAL A 272 -20.90 -7.46 0.05
N THR A 273 -20.80 -8.78 0.22
CA THR A 273 -21.21 -9.43 1.47
C THR A 273 -20.38 -10.69 1.62
N ALA A 274 -19.24 -10.59 2.31
CA ALA A 274 -18.75 -11.79 2.99
C ALA A 274 -19.91 -12.30 3.88
N PRO A 275 -20.16 -13.62 3.96
CA PRO A 275 -21.11 -14.15 4.92
C PRO A 275 -20.68 -13.63 6.30
N ARG A 276 -21.47 -12.70 6.84
CA ARG A 276 -21.27 -12.22 8.20
C ARG A 276 -21.49 -13.43 9.08
N ARG A 277 -20.41 -13.96 9.66
CA ARG A 277 -20.52 -14.90 10.76
C ARG A 277 -21.55 -14.34 11.73
N ARG A 278 -22.60 -15.12 11.99
CA ARG A 278 -23.46 -14.87 13.15
C ARG A 278 -22.59 -15.15 14.37
N THR A 279 -21.83 -14.16 14.79
CA THR A 279 -21.23 -14.15 16.13
C THR A 279 -22.42 -14.19 17.08
N GLY A 280 -22.74 -15.39 17.57
CA GLY A 280 -23.70 -15.56 18.65
C GLY A 280 -23.32 -14.62 19.78
N ASP A 281 -24.33 -14.02 20.42
CA ASP A 281 -24.21 -12.97 21.43
C ASP A 281 -22.95 -13.14 22.29
N ILE A 282 -21.89 -12.41 21.91
CA ILE A 282 -20.74 -12.19 22.77
C ILE A 282 -21.31 -11.36 23.91
N SER A 283 -21.62 -12.01 25.03
CA SER A 283 -22.10 -11.30 26.21
C SER A 283 -21.11 -10.17 26.52
N SER A 284 -21.57 -8.94 26.29
CA SER A 284 -20.77 -7.76 26.56
C SER A 284 -20.48 -7.76 28.06
N ARG A 285 -19.20 -7.96 28.44
CA ARG A 285 -18.80 -7.74 29.82
C ARG A 285 -19.25 -6.33 30.22
N PRO A 286 -19.98 -6.15 31.34
CA PRO A 286 -20.39 -4.83 31.78
C PRO A 286 -19.14 -3.98 31.99
N VAL A 287 -18.98 -2.95 31.16
CA VAL A 287 -17.92 -1.95 31.31
C VAL A 287 -18.36 -1.02 32.44
N PRO A 288 -17.56 -0.86 33.51
CA PRO A 288 -17.90 0.06 34.59
C PRO A 288 -18.04 1.49 34.06
N GLU A 289 -19.11 2.20 34.42
CA GLU A 289 -19.48 3.55 33.94
C GLU A 289 -18.52 4.68 34.39
N GLY A 290 -17.28 4.36 34.77
CA GLY A 290 -16.36 5.25 35.49
C GLY A 290 -15.16 5.79 34.70
N ILE A 291 -15.17 5.81 33.36
CA ILE A 291 -14.04 6.36 32.57
C ILE A 291 -14.55 7.38 31.53
N LEU A 292 -14.89 8.57 32.01
CA LEU A 292 -15.05 9.77 31.20
C LEU A 292 -13.68 10.47 31.06
N ALA A 293 -12.86 9.96 30.13
CA ALA A 293 -11.87 10.70 29.34
C ALA A 293 -10.91 9.69 28.70
N PRO A 294 -10.77 9.62 27.36
CA PRO A 294 -9.59 9.00 26.79
C PRO A 294 -8.37 9.87 27.15
N PRO A 295 -7.28 9.29 27.70
CA PRO A 295 -6.05 10.03 27.86
C PRO A 295 -5.56 10.45 26.47
N SER A 296 -5.38 11.76 26.28
CA SER A 296 -4.67 12.33 25.15
C SER A 296 -3.23 11.80 25.17
N LYS A 297 -2.97 10.73 24.43
CA LYS A 297 -1.60 10.31 24.11
C LYS A 297 -1.07 11.22 23.03
N GLU A 298 -0.43 12.31 23.46
CA GLU A 298 0.61 12.95 22.66
C GLU A 298 1.65 11.88 22.27
N GLY A 299 1.98 11.83 20.98
CA GLY A 299 3.29 11.32 20.56
C GLY A 299 3.33 10.30 19.43
N HIS A 300 2.27 9.56 19.10
CA HIS A 300 2.25 8.66 17.93
C HIS A 300 0.98 8.91 17.12
N ARG A 301 1.02 9.95 16.27
CA ARG A 301 -0.05 10.24 15.32
C ARG A 301 -0.01 9.16 14.24
N THR A 302 -0.99 8.26 14.29
CA THR A 302 -1.25 7.37 13.17
C THR A 302 -1.80 8.21 12.00
N GLY A 303 -1.21 8.08 10.80
CA GLY A 303 -1.60 8.89 9.64
C GLY A 303 -3.06 8.67 9.24
N PHE A 304 -3.68 9.59 8.50
CA PHE A 304 -5.05 9.42 7.94
C PHE A 304 -5.24 8.10 7.18
N ILE A 305 -4.15 7.59 6.60
CA ILE A 305 -4.11 6.29 5.94
C ILE A 305 -4.21 5.13 6.95
N GLU A 306 -3.61 5.25 8.13
CA GLU A 306 -3.74 4.27 9.22
C GLU A 306 -5.13 4.35 9.90
N SER A 307 -5.77 5.53 9.91
CA SER A 307 -7.16 5.67 10.37
C SER A 307 -8.17 5.08 9.38
N LEU A 308 -7.90 5.13 8.07
CA LEU A 308 -8.68 4.41 7.06
C LEU A 308 -8.53 2.89 7.18
N THR A 309 -7.34 2.38 7.52
CA THR A 309 -7.20 0.95 7.87
C THR A 309 -7.90 0.60 9.19
N ALA A 310 -8.00 1.54 10.14
CA ALA A 310 -8.75 1.35 11.39
C ALA A 310 -10.27 1.30 11.18
N ILE A 311 -10.81 1.92 10.11
CA ILE A 311 -12.22 1.74 9.70
C ILE A 311 -12.46 0.31 9.15
N GLY A 312 -11.40 -0.35 8.65
CA GLY A 312 -11.34 -1.80 8.40
C GLY A 312 -11.00 -2.64 9.65
N GLY A 313 -10.95 -2.05 10.85
CA GLY A 313 -10.52 -2.73 12.07
C GLY A 313 -11.48 -3.80 12.60
N LYS A 314 -12.69 -3.92 12.05
CA LYS A 314 -13.56 -5.09 12.28
C LYS A 314 -13.08 -6.28 11.43
N ASP A 315 -12.78 -6.05 10.15
CA ASP A 315 -12.29 -7.09 9.26
C ASP A 315 -10.91 -7.59 9.72
N GLU A 316 -9.96 -6.72 10.10
CA GLU A 316 -8.65 -7.20 10.59
C GLU A 316 -8.76 -8.08 11.85
N ARG A 317 -9.77 -7.85 12.70
CA ARG A 317 -10.07 -8.72 13.84
C ARG A 317 -10.71 -10.03 13.41
N GLU A 318 -11.74 -9.99 12.57
CA GLU A 318 -12.40 -11.20 12.04
C GLU A 318 -11.41 -12.13 11.31
N VAL A 319 -10.39 -11.55 10.68
CA VAL A 319 -9.33 -12.26 9.95
C VAL A 319 -8.32 -12.88 10.91
N ALA A 320 -7.90 -12.12 11.92
CA ALA A 320 -7.08 -12.68 12.99
C ALA A 320 -7.84 -13.82 13.70
N ASP A 321 -9.13 -13.62 13.96
CA ASP A 321 -10.02 -14.59 14.59
C ASP A 321 -10.15 -15.85 13.71
N LEU A 322 -10.36 -15.72 12.40
CA LEU A 322 -10.42 -16.87 11.49
C LEU A 322 -9.12 -17.70 11.51
N GLY A 323 -7.96 -17.03 11.51
CA GLY A 323 -6.67 -17.71 11.61
C GLY A 323 -6.47 -18.41 12.96
N MET A 324 -6.83 -17.73 14.06
CA MET A 324 -6.77 -18.29 15.42
C MET A 324 -7.73 -19.47 15.61
N ASP A 325 -8.95 -19.37 15.08
CA ASP A 325 -9.96 -20.43 15.11
C ASP A 325 -9.49 -21.65 14.31
N LEU A 326 -8.92 -21.44 13.12
CA LEU A 326 -8.38 -22.52 12.31
C LEU A 326 -7.24 -23.25 13.05
N GLU A 327 -6.32 -22.50 13.66
CA GLU A 327 -5.24 -23.09 14.46
C GLU A 327 -5.77 -23.82 15.71
N ASP A 328 -6.75 -23.25 16.42
CA ASP A 328 -7.34 -23.86 17.62
C ASP A 328 -8.10 -25.15 17.30
N LEU A 329 -8.98 -25.13 16.29
CA LEU A 329 -9.74 -26.30 15.88
C LEU A 329 -8.81 -27.41 15.36
N THR A 330 -7.76 -27.03 14.61
CA THR A 330 -6.72 -27.97 14.19
C THR A 330 -6.01 -28.59 15.39
N ARG A 331 -5.62 -27.78 16.38
CA ARG A 331 -4.96 -28.24 17.62
C ARG A 331 -5.85 -29.15 18.45
N ARG A 332 -7.17 -28.91 18.43
CA ARG A 332 -8.19 -29.75 19.09
C ARG A 332 -8.49 -31.05 18.33
N GLY A 333 -7.87 -31.27 17.18
CA GLY A 333 -7.99 -32.52 16.41
C GLY A 333 -9.28 -32.64 15.60
N PHE A 334 -9.92 -31.52 15.26
CA PHE A 334 -11.09 -31.53 14.37
C PHE A 334 -10.69 -32.00 12.95
N SER A 335 -11.59 -32.70 12.27
CA SER A 335 -11.43 -33.05 10.85
C SER A 335 -11.65 -31.84 9.95
N ASP A 336 -11.14 -31.87 8.73
CA ASP A 336 -11.28 -30.76 7.78
C ASP A 336 -12.74 -30.43 7.48
N ALA A 337 -13.60 -31.44 7.27
CA ALA A 337 -15.05 -31.25 7.14
C ALA A 337 -15.70 -30.61 8.38
N ALA A 338 -15.25 -30.93 9.60
CA ALA A 338 -15.81 -30.35 10.82
C ALA A 338 -15.36 -28.88 10.99
N ILE A 339 -14.11 -28.59 10.66
CA ILE A 339 -13.58 -27.21 10.64
C ILE A 339 -14.31 -26.39 9.57
N ALA A 340 -14.53 -26.96 8.38
CA ALA A 340 -15.24 -26.31 7.27
C ALA A 340 -16.68 -25.94 7.68
N ALA A 341 -17.40 -26.87 8.31
CA ALA A 341 -18.74 -26.61 8.83
C ALA A 341 -18.76 -25.54 9.93
N GLU A 342 -17.81 -25.57 10.87
CA GLU A 342 -17.73 -24.60 11.98
C GLU A 342 -17.36 -23.19 11.49
N LEU A 343 -16.44 -23.10 10.52
CA LEU A 343 -15.95 -21.82 10.02
C LEU A 343 -16.78 -21.26 8.85
N GLU A 344 -17.79 -21.99 8.38
CA GLU A 344 -18.60 -21.71 7.19
C GLU A 344 -17.74 -21.58 5.91
N LEU A 345 -16.80 -22.51 5.73
CA LEU A 345 -15.89 -22.60 4.58
C LEU A 345 -16.10 -23.88 3.78
N GLU A 346 -15.59 -23.92 2.55
CA GLU A 346 -15.47 -25.17 1.80
C GLU A 346 -14.33 -26.04 2.37
N GLU A 347 -14.53 -27.36 2.41
CA GLU A 347 -13.51 -28.28 2.93
C GLU A 347 -12.18 -28.17 2.19
N SER A 348 -12.23 -27.95 0.87
CA SER A 348 -11.02 -27.74 0.06
C SER A 348 -10.23 -26.50 0.48
N ASP A 349 -10.87 -25.47 1.00
CA ASP A 349 -10.20 -24.24 1.44
C ASP A 349 -9.54 -24.43 2.81
N VAL A 350 -10.19 -25.17 3.70
CA VAL A 350 -9.62 -25.57 4.99
C VAL A 350 -8.37 -26.41 4.79
N VAL A 351 -8.43 -27.45 3.93
CA VAL A 351 -7.29 -28.31 3.62
C VAL A 351 -6.11 -27.47 3.13
N TRP A 352 -6.35 -26.59 2.15
CA TRP A 352 -5.29 -25.74 1.60
C TRP A 352 -4.72 -24.76 2.63
N LEU A 353 -5.57 -24.11 3.44
CA LEU A 353 -5.09 -23.21 4.49
C LEU A 353 -4.22 -23.94 5.51
N ARG A 354 -4.63 -25.14 5.94
CA ARG A 354 -3.85 -25.95 6.88
C ARG A 354 -2.52 -26.38 6.28
N GLU A 355 -2.52 -26.95 5.09
CA GLU A 355 -1.30 -27.34 4.38
C GLU A 355 -0.35 -26.15 4.24
N ARG A 356 -0.90 -24.98 3.90
CA ARG A 356 -0.14 -23.74 3.75
C ARG A 356 0.51 -23.29 5.05
N LEU A 357 -0.25 -23.25 6.14
CA LEU A 357 0.23 -22.80 7.44
C LEU A 357 1.23 -23.78 8.06
N CYS A 358 1.05 -25.09 7.86
CA CYS A 358 1.98 -26.12 8.34
C CYS A 358 3.32 -26.14 7.58
N GLU A 359 3.36 -25.58 6.36
CA GLU A 359 4.60 -25.52 5.58
C GLU A 359 5.57 -24.42 6.02
N PHE A 360 5.06 -23.37 6.66
CA PHE A 360 5.83 -22.27 7.22
C PHE A 360 6.36 -22.62 8.60
#